data_AF-A0A4Q5S4I2-F1
#
_entry.id   AF-A0A4Q5S4I2-F1
#
_cell.length_a   1.000
_cell.length_b   1.000
_cell.length_c   1.000
_cell.angle_alpha   90.00
_cell.angle_beta   90.00
_cell.angle_gamma   90.00
#
_symmetry.space_group_name_H-M   'P 1'
#
loop_
_entity.id
_entity.type
_entity.pdbx_description
1 polymer ?
#
loop_
_entity_poly.entity_id
_entity_poly.type
_entity_poly.pdbx_seq_one_letter_code
_entity_poly.pdbx_strand_id
1 'polypeptide(L)'
;MKTRPNILSLLLCLIVITNIPTHLQAQVIPGTSAPTTLRPSDSSVKKAPAPPILDNYRNREVDTQLVVETITDTVLVTLIDNGTIDGDTISLIVNGKVAHGNVGINANLKHFWIGMVKGQRNQIIMYAENLGKMPPNTALMRIYHSGKTEWIYASSDYNKSFGVILEHRILNLFPYFGSKPEEKVKTSTSASLLN
;
A
#
# COMPACT_ATOMS: atom_id res chain seq x y z
N MET A 1 37.67 -38.49 -28.87
CA MET A 1 36.77 -39.28 -28.01
C MET A 1 35.54 -38.46 -27.69
N LYS A 2 34.37 -38.90 -28.15
CA LYS A 2 33.08 -38.20 -28.08
C LYS A 2 32.19 -39.01 -27.13
N THR A 3 31.85 -38.47 -25.96
CA THR A 3 30.94 -39.14 -25.00
C THR A 3 29.49 -38.68 -25.27
N ARG A 4 28.59 -39.65 -25.40
CA ARG A 4 27.15 -39.49 -25.69
C ARG A 4 26.36 -39.24 -24.40
N PRO A 5 25.23 -38.52 -24.44
CA PRO A 5 24.33 -38.38 -23.29
C PRO A 5 23.45 -39.63 -23.13
N ASN A 6 23.17 -40.01 -21.88
CA ASN A 6 22.36 -41.17 -21.53
C ASN A 6 20.88 -40.74 -21.43
N ILE A 7 20.04 -41.22 -22.36
CA ILE A 7 18.59 -41.02 -22.38
C ILE A 7 17.96 -42.40 -22.24
N LEU A 8 17.39 -42.68 -21.08
CA LEU A 8 16.60 -43.88 -20.74
C LEU A 8 15.74 -43.47 -19.54
N SER A 9 14.42 -43.62 -19.44
CA SER A 9 13.33 -44.16 -20.26
C SER A 9 12.07 -43.54 -19.64
N LEU A 10 11.37 -42.65 -20.34
CA LEU A 10 10.05 -42.89 -20.91
C LEU A 10 9.09 -43.84 -20.14
N LEU A 11 7.98 -43.21 -19.72
CA LEU A 11 6.58 -43.67 -19.77
C LEU A 11 5.85 -44.13 -18.48
N LEU A 12 4.78 -43.38 -18.23
CA LEU A 12 3.43 -43.82 -17.85
C LEU A 12 3.13 -44.24 -16.39
N CYS A 13 2.42 -43.36 -15.67
CA CYS A 13 1.14 -43.77 -15.10
C CYS A 13 0.19 -42.59 -14.90
N LEU A 14 -1.01 -42.81 -15.43
CA LEU A 14 -2.19 -41.98 -15.45
C LEU A 14 -2.96 -42.18 -14.12
N ILE A 15 -3.72 -41.16 -13.70
CA ILE A 15 -4.89 -41.24 -12.80
C ILE A 15 -4.59 -41.52 -11.32
N VAL A 16 -4.78 -40.50 -10.47
CA VAL A 16 -5.91 -40.46 -9.52
C VAL A 16 -6.36 -39.01 -9.37
N ILE A 17 -7.44 -38.68 -10.06
CA ILE A 17 -8.34 -37.58 -9.72
C ILE A 17 -9.23 -38.09 -8.57
N THR A 18 -9.69 -37.15 -7.74
CA THR A 18 -10.80 -37.21 -6.77
C THR A 18 -10.39 -37.29 -5.30
N ASN A 19 -10.43 -36.13 -4.64
CA ASN A 19 -11.37 -35.90 -3.53
C ASN A 19 -11.32 -34.43 -3.07
N ILE A 20 -12.15 -33.60 -3.68
CA ILE A 20 -12.60 -32.35 -3.06
C ILE A 20 -14.07 -32.59 -2.69
N PRO A 21 -14.46 -32.58 -1.40
CA PRO A 21 -15.86 -32.62 -1.05
C PRO A 21 -16.51 -31.26 -1.38
N THR A 22 -17.15 -31.20 -2.54
CA THR A 22 -18.04 -30.12 -2.95
C THR A 22 -19.42 -30.40 -2.36
N HIS A 23 -19.77 -29.75 -1.24
CA HIS A 23 -21.18 -29.56 -0.89
C HIS A 23 -21.37 -28.35 0.03
N LEU A 24 -21.44 -27.16 -0.57
CA LEU A 24 -22.23 -26.08 0.00
C LEU A 24 -23.55 -26.03 -0.77
N GLN A 25 -24.61 -26.49 -0.12
CA GLN A 25 -25.97 -26.31 -0.61
C GLN A 25 -26.33 -24.82 -0.52
N ALA A 26 -26.65 -24.23 -1.66
CA ALA A 26 -27.33 -22.94 -1.73
C ALA A 26 -28.79 -23.13 -1.26
N GLN A 27 -29.16 -22.53 -0.13
CA GLN A 27 -30.55 -22.42 0.26
C GLN A 27 -31.20 -21.28 -0.52
N VAL A 28 -32.22 -21.62 -1.32
CA VAL A 28 -33.12 -20.68 -1.98
C VAL A 28 -34.05 -20.09 -0.92
N ILE A 29 -34.00 -18.78 -0.69
CA ILE A 29 -35.01 -18.05 0.07
C ILE A 29 -35.91 -17.32 -0.95
N PRO A 30 -37.20 -17.67 -1.09
CA PRO A 30 -38.13 -16.88 -1.86
C PRO A 30 -38.75 -15.79 -0.98
N GLY A 31 -38.57 -14.53 -1.37
CA GLY A 31 -39.14 -13.39 -0.66
C GLY A 31 -38.89 -12.07 -1.38
N THR A 32 -39.70 -11.80 -2.40
CA THR A 32 -39.77 -10.56 -3.15
C THR A 32 -40.12 -9.36 -2.27
N SER A 33 -39.33 -8.29 -2.34
CA SER A 33 -39.85 -6.92 -2.31
C SER A 33 -39.04 -6.02 -3.25
N ALA A 34 -39.77 -5.24 -4.04
CA ALA A 34 -39.40 -4.39 -5.18
C ALA A 34 -38.16 -3.48 -5.03
N PRO A 35 -37.59 -2.98 -6.14
CA PRO A 35 -36.42 -2.10 -6.13
C PRO A 35 -36.80 -0.76 -5.51
N THR A 36 -36.26 -0.48 -4.33
CA THR A 36 -36.17 0.91 -3.86
C THR A 36 -35.07 1.57 -4.67
N THR A 37 -35.48 2.41 -5.62
CA THR A 37 -34.62 3.40 -6.28
C THR A 37 -33.78 4.11 -5.24
N LEU A 38 -32.50 3.78 -5.17
CA LEU A 38 -31.52 4.53 -4.39
C LEU A 38 -31.39 5.89 -5.05
N ARG A 39 -32.11 6.87 -4.49
CA ARG A 39 -31.88 8.29 -4.75
C ARG A 39 -30.39 8.57 -4.45
N PRO A 40 -29.69 9.37 -5.27
CA PRO A 40 -28.32 9.77 -4.98
C PRO A 40 -28.34 10.51 -3.64
N SER A 41 -27.87 9.85 -2.59
CA SER A 41 -27.61 10.51 -1.33
C SER A 41 -26.41 11.41 -1.60
N ASP A 42 -26.66 12.72 -1.59
CA ASP A 42 -25.69 13.73 -1.20
C ASP A 42 -25.09 13.33 0.15
N SER A 43 -24.07 12.47 0.10
CA SER A 43 -23.15 12.26 1.20
C SER A 43 -21.88 12.98 0.81
N SER A 44 -21.86 14.27 1.14
CA SER A 44 -20.63 15.02 1.33
C SER A 44 -19.72 14.20 2.25
N VAL A 45 -18.82 13.42 1.65
CA VAL A 45 -17.81 12.65 2.39
C VAL A 45 -16.89 13.69 3.00
N LYS A 46 -17.13 14.02 4.26
CA LYS A 46 -16.24 14.85 5.05
C LYS A 46 -14.86 14.18 5.01
N LYS A 47 -13.92 14.77 4.26
CA LYS A 47 -12.56 14.25 4.10
C LYS A 47 -11.99 13.93 5.48
N ALA A 48 -11.58 12.68 5.69
CA ALA A 48 -10.95 12.29 6.94
C ALA A 48 -9.72 13.20 7.20
N PRO A 49 -9.50 13.64 8.45
CA PRO A 49 -8.36 14.49 8.78
C PRO A 49 -7.03 13.79 8.44
N ALA A 50 -6.03 14.59 8.08
CA ALA A 50 -4.68 14.10 7.77
C ALA A 50 -4.07 13.31 8.94
N PRO A 51 -3.45 12.13 8.71
CA PRO A 51 -2.54 11.54 9.67
C PRO A 51 -1.53 12.56 10.17
N PRO A 52 -1.29 12.62 11.48
CA PRO A 52 -0.19 13.41 12.00
C PRO A 52 1.14 12.83 11.51
N ILE A 53 2.06 13.72 11.17
CA ILE A 53 3.47 13.40 10.97
C ILE A 53 4.17 13.77 12.27
N LEU A 54 4.86 12.81 12.87
CA LEU A 54 5.48 12.95 14.17
C LEU A 54 6.98 13.19 14.00
N ASP A 55 7.49 14.28 14.58
CA ASP A 55 8.94 14.52 14.73
C ASP A 55 9.50 13.78 15.96
N ASN A 56 8.61 13.28 16.83
CA ASN A 56 8.93 12.53 18.04
C ASN A 56 7.92 11.40 18.26
N TYR A 57 8.39 10.23 18.69
CA TYR A 57 7.53 9.17 19.19
C TYR A 57 8.08 8.61 20.50
N ARG A 58 7.27 8.67 21.58
CA ARG A 58 7.64 8.20 22.92
C ARG A 58 9.03 8.71 23.35
N ASN A 59 9.23 10.01 23.24
CA ASN A 59 10.46 10.70 23.66
C ASN A 59 11.71 10.38 22.81
N ARG A 60 11.54 9.79 21.62
CA ARG A 60 12.62 9.57 20.65
C ARG A 60 12.39 10.41 19.40
N GLU A 61 13.43 11.08 18.93
CA GLU A 61 13.41 11.83 17.66
C GLU A 61 13.07 10.87 16.52
N VAL A 62 12.21 11.30 15.59
CA VAL A 62 11.93 10.55 14.37
C VAL A 62 12.76 11.14 13.25
N ASP A 63 13.77 10.38 12.82
CA ASP A 63 14.65 10.76 11.72
C ASP A 63 14.05 10.28 10.40
N THR A 64 13.34 11.18 9.71
CA THR A 64 12.74 10.88 8.41
C THR A 64 13.80 10.94 7.32
N GLN A 65 14.22 9.78 6.83
CA GLN A 65 15.31 9.67 5.86
C GLN A 65 14.85 9.46 4.42
N LEU A 66 13.57 9.13 4.21
CA LEU A 66 13.01 8.89 2.88
C LEU A 66 11.58 9.43 2.78
N VAL A 67 11.31 10.08 1.65
CA VAL A 67 9.97 10.52 1.25
C VAL A 67 9.66 9.90 -0.11
N VAL A 68 8.56 9.18 -0.22
CA VAL A 68 8.18 8.40 -1.40
C VAL A 68 6.79 8.82 -1.88
N GLU A 69 6.63 9.10 -3.17
CA GLU A 69 5.29 9.25 -3.75
C GLU A 69 4.72 7.90 -4.17
N THR A 70 3.45 7.65 -3.84
CA THR A 70 2.75 6.43 -4.24
C THR A 70 1.31 6.71 -4.67
N ILE A 71 0.80 5.93 -5.62
CA ILE A 71 -0.61 5.94 -6.02
C ILE A 71 -1.36 4.71 -5.48
N THR A 72 -0.66 3.77 -4.82
CA THR A 72 -1.27 2.55 -4.29
C THR A 72 -1.81 2.76 -2.87
N ASP A 73 -3.00 2.22 -2.63
CA ASP A 73 -3.68 2.27 -1.32
C ASP A 73 -3.03 1.38 -0.26
N THR A 74 -2.14 0.48 -0.68
CA THR A 74 -1.37 -0.39 0.20
C THR A 74 0.07 -0.44 -0.32
N VAL A 75 1.02 -0.50 0.60
CA VAL A 75 2.43 -0.76 0.31
C VAL A 75 2.92 -2.01 1.04
N LEU A 76 3.91 -2.69 0.48
CA LEU A 76 4.57 -3.81 1.13
C LEU A 76 5.91 -3.33 1.69
N VAL A 77 6.00 -3.25 3.01
CA VAL A 77 7.27 -3.07 3.72
C VAL A 77 7.87 -4.44 4.00
N THR A 78 9.15 -4.61 3.70
CA THR A 78 9.90 -5.81 4.05
C THR A 78 11.13 -5.44 4.86
N LEU A 79 11.30 -6.06 6.02
CA LEU A 79 12.48 -5.92 6.85
C LEU A 79 13.32 -7.18 6.77
N ILE A 80 14.64 -6.98 6.71
CA ILE A 80 15.63 -8.05 6.70
C ILE A 80 16.80 -7.57 7.55
N ASP A 81 17.22 -8.39 8.50
CA ASP A 81 18.52 -8.18 9.13
C ASP A 81 19.63 -8.68 8.20
N ASN A 82 20.77 -7.98 8.18
CA ASN A 82 21.99 -8.47 7.52
C ASN A 82 23.09 -8.88 8.51
N GLY A 83 22.79 -8.87 9.82
CA GLY A 83 23.75 -9.07 10.90
C GLY A 83 23.61 -10.40 11.66
N THR A 84 23.97 -10.33 12.94
CA THR A 84 23.89 -11.46 13.88
C THR A 84 22.57 -11.40 14.62
N ILE A 85 21.82 -12.51 14.66
CA ILE A 85 20.60 -12.59 15.46
C ILE A 85 20.98 -12.46 16.94
N ASP A 86 20.70 -11.31 17.53
CA ASP A 86 21.16 -10.97 18.88
C ASP A 86 20.03 -10.52 19.82
N GLY A 87 18.79 -10.71 19.39
CA GLY A 87 17.58 -10.50 20.18
C GLY A 87 16.99 -9.11 20.07
N ASP A 88 17.40 -8.33 19.07
CA ASP A 88 16.80 -7.04 18.79
C ASP A 88 15.34 -7.15 18.32
N THR A 89 14.49 -6.26 18.83
CA THR A 89 13.06 -6.21 18.53
C THR A 89 12.62 -4.78 18.23
N ILE A 90 11.71 -4.64 17.26
CA ILE A 90 11.15 -3.36 16.84
C ILE A 90 9.62 -3.39 16.84
N SER A 91 9.05 -2.20 16.79
CA SER A 91 7.64 -1.98 16.45
C SER A 91 7.57 -1.07 15.21
N LEU A 92 6.66 -1.39 14.29
CA LEU A 92 6.29 -0.49 13.19
C LEU A 92 5.12 0.38 13.65
N ILE A 93 5.39 1.69 13.73
CA ILE A 93 4.37 2.70 14.03
C ILE A 93 3.91 3.29 12.70
N VAL A 94 2.63 3.18 12.41
CA VAL A 94 2.01 3.75 11.21
C VAL A 94 1.06 4.85 11.65
N ASN A 95 1.28 6.07 11.15
CA ASN A 95 0.41 7.22 11.44
C ASN A 95 0.18 7.43 12.95
N GLY A 96 1.26 7.29 13.75
CA GLY A 96 1.25 7.45 15.19
C GLY A 96 0.69 6.27 16.00
N LYS A 97 0.28 5.18 15.36
CA LYS A 97 -0.27 3.99 16.02
C LYS A 97 0.63 2.77 15.78
N VAL A 98 0.77 1.91 16.79
CA VAL A 98 1.47 0.63 16.63
C VAL A 98 0.67 -0.23 15.65
N ALA A 99 1.24 -0.53 14.48
CA ALA A 99 0.64 -1.41 13.49
C ALA A 99 1.13 -2.86 13.68
N HIS A 100 2.43 -3.01 13.93
CA HIS A 100 3.05 -4.30 14.26
C HIS A 100 4.00 -4.09 15.43
N GLY A 101 3.83 -4.86 16.50
CA GLY A 101 4.62 -4.70 17.73
C GLY A 101 5.53 -5.88 18.02
N ASN A 102 6.65 -5.62 18.71
CA ASN A 102 7.60 -6.65 19.19
C ASN A 102 8.06 -7.64 18.12
N VAL A 103 8.32 -7.13 16.92
CA VAL A 103 8.86 -7.89 15.80
C VAL A 103 10.36 -8.06 16.06
N GLY A 104 10.81 -9.29 16.35
CA GLY A 104 12.25 -9.59 16.36
C GLY A 104 12.83 -9.41 14.97
N ILE A 105 14.02 -8.82 14.84
CA ILE A 105 14.72 -8.67 13.56
C ILE A 105 15.69 -9.85 13.41
N ASN A 106 15.73 -10.44 12.21
CA ASN A 106 16.57 -11.58 11.90
C ASN A 106 16.73 -11.75 10.38
N ALA A 107 17.53 -12.72 9.95
CA ALA A 107 17.83 -12.99 8.54
C ALA A 107 16.61 -13.41 7.69
N ASN A 108 15.45 -13.69 8.28
CA ASN A 108 14.25 -14.00 7.50
C ASN A 108 13.56 -12.72 7.06
N LEU A 109 13.03 -12.73 5.83
CA LEU A 109 12.19 -11.67 5.32
C LEU A 109 10.92 -11.52 6.17
N LYS A 110 10.65 -10.31 6.65
CA LYS A 110 9.42 -10.00 7.38
C LYS A 110 8.60 -9.04 6.56
N HIS A 111 7.40 -9.46 6.17
CA HIS A 111 6.52 -8.75 5.26
C HIS A 111 5.36 -8.10 6.00
N PHE A 112 5.16 -6.80 5.75
CA PHE A 112 4.11 -5.99 6.38
C PHE A 112 3.33 -5.24 5.29
N TRP A 113 2.05 -5.56 5.16
CA TRP A 113 1.14 -4.83 4.29
C TRP A 113 0.56 -3.63 5.05
N ILE A 114 0.89 -2.43 4.60
CA ILE A 114 0.51 -1.19 5.27
C ILE A 114 -0.48 -0.43 4.40
N GLY A 115 -1.67 -0.21 4.95
CA GLY A 115 -2.73 0.58 4.32
C GLY A 115 -2.45 2.08 4.42
N MET A 116 -2.72 2.80 3.34
CA MET A 116 -2.46 4.22 3.18
C MET A 116 -3.75 5.03 3.32
N VAL A 117 -3.67 6.16 4.00
CA VAL A 117 -4.73 7.17 3.94
C VAL A 117 -4.57 7.94 2.62
N LYS A 118 -5.58 7.82 1.75
CA LYS A 118 -5.54 8.34 0.37
C LYS A 118 -5.40 9.87 0.33
N GLY A 119 -4.60 10.36 -0.62
CA GLY A 119 -4.45 11.80 -0.86
C GLY A 119 -3.77 12.55 0.29
N GLN A 120 -3.04 11.84 1.14
CA GLN A 120 -2.45 12.34 2.38
C GLN A 120 -1.05 11.74 2.58
N ARG A 121 -0.25 12.39 3.42
CA ARG A 121 1.02 11.83 3.89
C ARG A 121 0.75 10.75 4.91
N ASN A 122 1.51 9.68 4.83
CA ASN A 122 1.48 8.58 5.76
C ASN A 122 2.89 8.33 6.26
N GLN A 123 3.05 8.17 7.57
CA GLN A 123 4.36 7.97 8.18
C GLN A 123 4.48 6.54 8.67
N ILE A 124 5.65 5.95 8.42
CA ILE A 124 6.07 4.68 8.99
C ILE A 124 7.32 4.97 9.83
N ILE A 125 7.31 4.56 11.10
CA ILE A 125 8.44 4.68 12.01
C ILE A 125 8.85 3.27 12.42
N MET A 126 10.13 2.95 12.29
CA MET A 126 10.74 1.79 12.93
C MET A 126 11.19 2.21 14.32
N TYR A 127 10.53 1.69 15.35
CA TYR A 127 10.81 1.99 16.75
C TYR A 127 11.51 0.82 17.42
N ALA A 128 12.64 1.04 18.09
CA ALA A 128 13.35 -0.02 18.80
C ALA A 128 12.68 -0.34 20.16
N GLU A 129 12.09 -1.52 20.32
CA GLU A 129 11.52 -1.94 21.62
C GLU A 129 12.62 -2.34 22.61
N ASN A 130 13.70 -2.94 22.11
CA ASN A 130 14.96 -3.15 22.81
C ASN A 130 16.12 -2.86 21.84
N LEU A 131 17.39 -2.98 22.28
CA LEU A 131 18.57 -2.80 21.41
C LEU A 131 19.31 -4.09 21.03
N GLY A 132 18.77 -5.25 21.37
CA GLY A 132 19.53 -6.51 21.29
C GLY A 132 20.85 -6.45 22.08
N LYS A 133 21.87 -7.12 21.57
CA LYS A 133 23.23 -7.16 22.14
C LYS A 133 24.14 -6.11 21.51
N MET A 134 23.92 -5.78 20.25
CA MET A 134 24.74 -4.90 19.42
C MET A 134 23.90 -3.70 18.94
N PRO A 135 23.81 -2.62 19.74
CA PRO A 135 23.12 -1.41 19.32
C PRO A 135 23.81 -0.71 18.14
N PRO A 136 23.08 0.06 17.31
CA PRO A 136 21.62 0.22 17.29
C PRO A 136 20.91 -0.95 16.60
N ASN A 137 19.57 -0.99 16.64
CA ASN A 137 18.83 -1.95 15.81
C ASN A 137 18.93 -1.50 14.36
N THR A 138 19.42 -2.39 13.49
CA THR A 138 19.57 -2.11 12.07
C THR A 138 18.78 -3.09 11.23
N ALA A 139 18.19 -2.60 10.15
CA ALA A 139 17.52 -3.44 9.17
C ALA A 139 17.71 -2.86 7.78
N LEU A 140 17.77 -3.74 6.78
CA LEU A 140 17.53 -3.33 5.41
C LEU A 140 16.01 -3.32 5.18
N MET A 141 15.45 -2.12 4.98
CA MET A 141 14.04 -1.92 4.69
C MET A 141 13.82 -1.80 3.19
N ARG A 142 12.91 -2.63 2.66
CA ARG A 142 12.38 -2.53 1.30
C ARG A 142 10.95 -2.01 1.34
N ILE A 143 10.64 -1.05 0.48
CA ILE A 143 9.27 -0.52 0.31
C ILE A 143 8.86 -0.77 -1.14
N TYR A 144 7.91 -1.67 -1.34
CA TYR A 144 7.30 -1.92 -2.65
C TYR A 144 5.95 -1.20 -2.76
N HIS A 145 5.83 -0.33 -3.75
CA HIS A 145 4.67 0.54 -3.96
C HIS A 145 4.55 0.89 -5.44
N SER A 146 3.34 1.02 -5.99
CA SER A 146 3.13 1.49 -7.38
C SER A 146 4.01 0.80 -8.46
N GLY A 147 4.33 -0.48 -8.29
CA GLY A 147 5.22 -1.22 -9.20
C GLY A 147 6.72 -0.93 -9.03
N LYS A 148 7.12 -0.09 -8.08
CA LYS A 148 8.49 0.33 -7.77
C LYS A 148 8.97 -0.22 -6.44
N THR A 149 10.28 -0.28 -6.27
CA THR A 149 10.93 -0.73 -5.05
C THR A 149 11.97 0.29 -4.60
N GLU A 150 11.83 0.76 -3.36
CA GLU A 150 12.84 1.56 -2.68
C GLU A 150 13.54 0.69 -1.62
N TRP A 151 14.86 0.88 -1.47
CA TRP A 151 15.66 0.21 -0.44
C TRP A 151 16.36 1.24 0.41
N ILE A 152 16.33 1.06 1.72
CA ILE A 152 16.97 1.97 2.68
C ILE A 152 17.46 1.23 3.91
N TYR A 153 18.65 1.61 4.40
CA TYR A 153 19.15 1.15 5.68
C TYR A 153 18.41 1.91 6.79
N ALA A 154 17.66 1.16 7.59
CA ALA A 154 16.96 1.68 8.75
C ALA A 154 17.80 1.41 10.00
N SER A 155 17.92 2.43 10.87
CA SER A 155 18.63 2.33 12.14
C SER A 155 17.83 3.00 13.24
N SER A 156 17.69 2.36 14.40
CA SER A 156 16.94 2.92 15.52
C SER A 156 17.53 2.54 16.86
N ASP A 157 17.52 3.50 17.79
CA ASP A 157 17.99 3.34 19.15
C ASP A 157 17.01 3.96 20.17
N TYR A 158 17.48 4.20 21.40
CA TYR A 158 16.68 4.79 22.47
C TYR A 158 16.55 6.31 22.41
N ASN A 159 17.26 6.98 21.50
CA ASN A 159 17.20 8.42 21.27
C ASN A 159 16.53 8.76 19.93
N LYS A 160 16.77 7.96 18.89
CA LYS A 160 16.34 8.21 17.51
C LYS A 160 15.67 6.97 16.90
N SER A 161 14.54 7.19 16.24
CA SER A 161 13.80 6.18 15.48
C SER A 161 13.86 6.51 14.01
N PHE A 162 14.00 5.49 13.16
CA PHE A 162 14.00 5.67 11.72
C PHE A 162 12.59 5.95 11.20
N GLY A 163 12.43 6.92 10.31
CA GLY A 163 11.17 7.32 9.72
C GLY A 163 11.17 7.33 8.20
N VAL A 164 10.03 7.00 7.61
CA VAL A 164 9.73 7.17 6.18
C VAL A 164 8.37 7.83 6.04
N ILE A 165 8.26 8.76 5.08
CA ILE A 165 6.98 9.34 4.67
C ILE A 165 6.61 8.81 3.29
N LEU A 166 5.36 8.40 3.15
CA LEU A 166 4.73 8.05 1.88
C LEU A 166 3.63 9.07 1.56
N GLU A 167 3.81 9.81 0.48
CA GLU A 167 2.83 10.75 -0.04
C GLU A 167 1.87 10.04 -0.99
N HIS A 168 0.66 9.75 -0.54
CA HIS A 168 -0.35 9.11 -1.39
C HIS A 168 -0.95 10.14 -2.35
N ARG A 169 -0.83 9.90 -3.66
CA ARG A 169 -1.34 10.75 -4.74
C ARG A 169 -2.62 10.13 -5.29
N ILE A 170 -3.69 10.92 -5.33
CA ILE A 170 -4.93 10.55 -6.03
C ILE A 170 -4.76 10.97 -7.49
N LEU A 171 -4.77 9.99 -8.40
CA LEU A 171 -4.79 10.28 -9.83
C LEU A 171 -6.21 10.64 -10.26
N ASN A 172 -6.42 11.91 -10.60
CA ASN A 172 -7.66 12.34 -11.25
C ASN A 172 -7.56 12.07 -12.75
N LEU A 173 -7.93 10.86 -13.18
CA LEU A 173 -8.14 10.56 -14.60
C LEU A 173 -9.53 11.05 -15.02
N PHE A 174 -9.74 12.37 -15.14
CA PHE A 174 -10.88 12.85 -15.92
C PHE A 174 -10.50 12.84 -17.41
N PRO A 175 -11.27 12.18 -18.27
CA PRO A 175 -10.99 12.12 -19.69
C PRO A 175 -11.26 13.48 -20.32
N TYR A 176 -10.38 13.88 -21.22
CA TYR A 176 -10.54 15.01 -22.12
C TYR A 176 -11.76 14.73 -23.04
N PHE A 177 -12.99 14.91 -22.56
CA PHE A 177 -14.15 14.98 -23.42
C PHE A 177 -14.12 16.33 -24.10
N GLY A 178 -13.78 16.31 -25.40
CA GLY A 178 -13.62 17.51 -26.23
C GLY A 178 -14.79 18.47 -26.07
N SER A 179 -14.48 19.72 -25.76
CA SER A 179 -15.38 20.83 -25.96
C SER A 179 -15.84 20.83 -27.42
N LYS A 180 -17.14 20.62 -27.67
CA LYS A 180 -17.76 20.97 -28.96
C LYS A 180 -17.40 22.43 -29.27
N PRO A 181 -16.99 22.77 -30.51
CA PRO A 181 -16.79 24.16 -30.88
C PRO A 181 -18.12 24.91 -30.75
N GLU A 182 -18.10 26.05 -30.06
CA GLU A 182 -19.25 26.96 -29.96
C GLU A 182 -19.73 27.34 -31.36
N GLU A 183 -20.96 26.96 -31.68
CA GLU A 183 -21.67 27.46 -32.85
C GLU A 183 -22.00 28.93 -32.58
N LYS A 184 -21.28 29.84 -33.26
CA LYS A 184 -21.58 31.28 -33.21
C LYS A 184 -22.98 31.52 -33.78
N VAL A 185 -23.93 31.78 -32.88
CA VAL A 185 -25.25 32.31 -33.24
C VAL A 185 -25.05 33.67 -33.92
N LYS A 186 -25.34 33.74 -35.22
CA LYS A 186 -25.48 35.02 -35.94
C LYS A 186 -26.77 35.69 -35.50
N THR A 187 -26.69 36.72 -34.69
CA THR A 187 -27.77 37.70 -34.50
C THR A 187 -27.92 38.51 -35.78
N SER A 188 -28.98 38.26 -36.54
CA SER A 188 -29.45 39.17 -37.59
C SER A 188 -30.20 40.33 -36.91
N THR A 189 -29.57 41.49 -36.82
CA THR A 189 -30.26 42.74 -36.47
C THR A 189 -30.95 43.27 -37.72
N SER A 190 -32.28 43.16 -37.77
CA SER A 190 -33.12 43.84 -38.76
C SER A 190 -33.56 45.22 -38.23
N ALA A 191 -33.15 46.26 -38.95
CA ALA A 191 -33.80 47.53 -39.25
C ALA A 191 -34.56 48.33 -38.16
N SER A 192 -34.22 49.61 -38.04
CA SER A 192 -35.21 50.69 -38.24
C SER A 192 -34.50 52.02 -38.55
N LEU A 193 -34.73 52.55 -39.74
CA LEU A 193 -34.34 53.90 -40.16
C LEU A 193 -35.53 54.84 -39.91
N LEU A 194 -35.34 55.83 -39.06
CA LEU A 194 -36.15 57.05 -39.02
C LEU A 194 -35.21 58.23 -38.76
N ASN A 195 -34.94 58.99 -39.83
CA ASN A 195 -34.97 60.45 -39.89
C ASN A 195 -34.69 60.90 -41.32
#